data_AF-X1KL83-F1
#
_entry.id   AF-X1KL83-F1
#
_cell.length_a   1.000
_cell.length_b   1.000
_cell.length_c   1.000
_cell.angle_alpha   90.00
_cell.angle_beta   90.00
_cell.angle_gamma   90.00
#
_symmetry.space_group_name_H-M   'P 1'
#
loop_
_entity.id
_entity.type
_entity.pdbx_description
1 polymer ?
#
loop_
_entity_poly.entity_id
_entity_poly.type
_entity_poly.pdbx_seq_one_letter_code
_entity_poly.pdbx_strand_id
1 'polypeptide(L)' 'MKLIICEKNKSAKRIAEILSNKKAKTESYYKIKYYKFDKNGEDVS' A
#
# COMPACT_ATOMS: atom_id res chain seq x y z
N MET A 1 2.34 3.48 -11.81
CA MET A 1 1.91 2.70 -10.62
C MET A 1 3.08 1.87 -10.14
N LYS A 2 3.48 1.98 -8.88
CA LYS A 2 4.54 1.14 -8.29
C LYS A 2 3.90 0.04 -7.44
N LEU A 3 4.39 -1.19 -7.56
CA LEU A 3 3.92 -2.34 -6.80
C LEU A 3 4.96 -2.73 -5.75
N ILE A 4 4.55 -2.86 -4.50
CA ILE A 4 5.39 -3.33 -3.39
C ILE A 4 4.82 -4.68 -2.93
N ILE A 5 5.65 -5.72 -2.96
CA ILE A 5 5.27 -7.07 -2.52
C ILE A 5 5.96 -7.35 -1.19
N CYS A 6 5.21 -7.87 -0.23
CA CYS A 6 5.71 -8.26 1.09
C CYS A 6 5.42 -9.74 1.34
N GLU A 7 6.30 -10.42 2.07
CA GLU A 7 6.13 -11.85 2.39
C GLU A 7 4.89 -12.12 3.27
N LYS A 8 4.54 -11.19 4.16
CA LYS A 8 3.37 -11.30 5.05
C LYS A 8 2.48 -10.06 4.93
N ASN A 9 1.17 -10.27 5.02
CA ASN A 9 0.18 -9.19 4.94
C ASN A 9 0.34 -8.15 6.07
N LYS A 10 0.76 -8.58 7.27
CA LYS A 10 1.06 -7.70 8.40
C LYS A 10 2.17 -6.69 8.08
N SER A 11 3.18 -7.10 7.32
CA SER A 11 4.27 -6.22 6.86
C SER A 11 3.75 -5.24 5.82
N ALA A 12 2.95 -5.71 4.85
CA ALA A 12 2.33 -4.84 3.84
C ALA A 12 1.47 -3.74 4.48
N LYS A 13 0.69 -4.09 5.52
CA LYS A 13 -0.11 -3.12 6.29
C LYS A 13 0.76 -2.03 6.91
N ARG A 14 1.79 -2.43 7.67
CA ARG A 14 2.68 -1.48 8.37
C ARG A 14 3.42 -0.57 7.39
N ILE A 15 3.93 -1.13 6.30
CA ILE A 15 4.64 -0.37 5.26
C ILE A 15 3.68 0.63 4.61
N ALA A 16 2.48 0.22 4.24
CA ALA A 16 1.48 1.11 3.67
C ALA A 16 1.06 2.24 4.63
N GLU A 17 0.87 1.94 5.92
CA GLU A 17 0.57 2.96 6.93
C GLU A 17 1.71 3.98 7.09
N ILE A 18 2.97 3.53 7.09
CA ILE A 18 4.13 4.43 7.19
C ILE A 18 4.23 5.31 5.95
N LEU A 19 4.21 4.71 4.75
CA LEU A 19 4.42 5.44 3.49
C LEU A 19 3.28 6.41 3.14
N SER A 20 2.07 6.15 3.65
CA SER A 20 0.89 6.98 3.42
C SER A 20 0.61 8.00 4.52
N ASN A 21 1.42 8.07 5.59
CA ASN A 21 1.06 8.81 6.80
C ASN A 21 -0.32 8.39 7.37
N LYS A 22 -0.55 7.08 7.47
CA LYS A 22 -1.80 6.43 7.92
C LYS A 22 -3.03 6.69 7.03
N LYS A 23 -2.84 7.11 5.79
CA LYS A 23 -3.93 7.36 4.80
C LYS A 23 -4.16 6.21 3.82
N ALA A 24 -3.48 5.07 3.99
CA ALA A 24 -3.64 3.91 3.13
C ALA A 24 -5.06 3.33 3.20
N LYS A 25 -5.64 3.07 2.02
CA LYS A 25 -6.92 2.39 1.86
C LYS A 25 -6.68 0.89 1.79
N THR A 26 -7.50 0.12 2.50
CA THR A 26 -7.50 -1.34 2.42
C THR A 26 -8.50 -1.77 1.36
N GLU A 27 -8.05 -2.57 0.41
CA GLU A 27 -8.88 -3.20 -0.60
C GLU A 27 -8.61 -4.70 -0.62
N SER A 28 -9.44 -5.46 -1.33
CA SER A 28 -9.29 -6.90 -1.44
C SER A 28 -9.59 -7.38 -2.84
N TYR A 29 -8.72 -8.25 -3.36
CA TYR A 29 -8.96 -8.98 -4.59
C TYR A 29 -9.15 -10.46 -4.22
N TYR A 30 -10.32 -11.00 -4.52
CA TYR A 30 -10.79 -12.28 -3.97
C TYR A 30 -10.68 -12.32 -2.43
N LYS A 31 -9.76 -13.14 -1.89
CA LYS A 31 -9.53 -13.32 -0.45
C LYS A 31 -8.23 -12.66 0.03
N ILE A 32 -7.52 -11.94 -0.84
CA ILE A 32 -6.22 -11.34 -0.52
C ILE A 32 -6.39 -9.83 -0.36
N LYS A 33 -5.99 -9.32 0.81
CA LYS A 33 -6.00 -7.88 1.11
C LYS A 33 -4.75 -7.21 0.54
N TYR A 34 -4.92 -6.05 -0.06
CA TYR A 34 -3.84 -5.16 -0.48
C TYR A 34 -4.12 -3.72 -0.01
N TYR A 35 -3.09 -2.88 -0.09
CA TYR A 35 -3.14 -1.53 0.44
C TYR A 35 -2.77 -0.54 -0.67
N LYS A 36 -3.66 0.43 -0.91
CA LYS A 36 -3.47 1.46 -1.93
C LYS A 36 -3.35 2.83 -1.27
N PHE A 37 -2.38 3.62 -1.69
CA PHE A 37 -2.21 4.99 -1.23
C PHE A 37 -1.58 5.83 -2.33
N ASP A 38 -1.96 7.10 -2.37
CA ASP A 38 -1.31 8.09 -3.21
C ASP A 38 -0.18 8.73 -2.40
N LYS A 39 1.02 8.73 -2.97
CA LYS A 39 2.17 9.41 -2.39
C LYS A 39 2.32 10.73 -3.13
N ASN A 40 1.74 11.80 -2.56
CA ASN A 40 1.87 13.16 -3.10
C ASN A 40 3.35 13.47 -3.33
N GLY A 41 3.73 13.70 -4.60
CA GLY A 41 5.09 14.06 -4.99
C GLY A 41 5.93 12.97 -5.66
N GLU A 42 5.41 11.74 -5.85
CA GLU A 42 6.00 10.81 -6.83
C GLU A 42 5.28 10.97 -8.16
N ASP A 43 5.54 12.11 -8.81
CA ASP A 43 5.29 12.30 -10.23
C ASP A 43 6.07 11.21 -10.99
N VAL A 44 5.35 10.35 -11.69
CA VAL A 44 5.95 9.42 -12.65
C VAL A 44 5.89 10.15 -13.98
N SER A 45 6.83 11.10 -14.15
CA SER A 45 7.20 11.64 -15.46
C SER A 45 7.70 10.53 -16.37
#